data_AF-A0A7K4MPJ7-F1
#
_entry.id   AF-A0A7K4MPJ7-F1
#
_cell.length_a   1.000
_cell.length_b   1.000
_cell.length_c   1.000
_cell.angle_alpha   90.00
_cell.angle_beta   90.00
_cell.angle_gamma   90.00
#
_symmetry.space_group_name_H-M   'P 1'
#
loop_
_entity.id
_entity.type
_entity.pdbx_description
1 polymer ?
#
loop_
_entity_poly.entity_id
_entity_poly.type
_entity_poly.pdbx_seq_one_letter_code
_entity_poly.pdbx_strand_id
1 'polypeptide(L)'
;MLRKTITVIAFLSFFIAVGGISPVFASSQLEVTIDPNSDTAYAKMVYQRSISIDYSDGGKLAETMNGKSEKISFTAIASNPGIESLIAKLNSYFASQGSQASISDLSLEYKSTLTGRSTSMSVDYTIILRPTIENIVIKHGSGNDPTLLDADWRGFGALGPVVINTPTYGDVEINLPISSFEKFTPSLALSLKASDAAELLYTRLMDGDEIKAQPIGNWHFLFDPTGIGVDAKQYGFETGSVISSFTMGESSIREGLIREQIHEAAFVSDKTYQVTSFESSGNASIDIIGFANRDTLGTSEIFGVTPNAPEGYATTSAGEFPAFILYGMAGMAALGGVAIMIISQRKLKKEGKNLKQTGIDPSQLTGVQTSAGSGGYQTIRGEARVTGLEDYNEHRSYYDEEKPQVEEKSEDKPSSKRGALPKGFKPEK
;
A
#
# COMPACT_ATOMS: atom_id res chain seq x y z
N MET A 1 -35.47 -8.44 -30.72
CA MET A 1 -35.41 -7.95 -29.32
C MET A 1 -35.18 -9.05 -28.29
N LEU A 2 -35.56 -10.31 -28.55
CA LEU A 2 -35.46 -11.41 -27.58
C LEU A 2 -34.02 -11.89 -27.24
N ARG A 3 -33.04 -11.70 -28.13
CA ARG A 3 -31.64 -12.12 -27.88
C ARG A 3 -30.85 -11.19 -26.95
N LYS A 4 -31.22 -9.92 -26.82
CA LYS A 4 -30.51 -8.97 -25.93
C LYS A 4 -30.95 -9.09 -24.47
N THR A 5 -32.21 -9.50 -24.23
CA THR A 5 -32.75 -9.68 -22.88
C THR A 5 -32.19 -10.95 -22.20
N ILE A 6 -31.90 -11.99 -22.96
CA ILE A 6 -31.34 -13.25 -22.44
C ILE A 6 -29.87 -13.07 -22.00
N THR A 7 -29.08 -12.26 -22.70
CA THR A 7 -27.68 -12.00 -22.32
C THR A 7 -27.58 -11.16 -21.04
N VAL A 8 -28.49 -10.22 -20.82
CA VAL A 8 -28.50 -9.38 -19.61
C VAL A 8 -29.01 -10.14 -18.39
N ILE A 9 -29.98 -11.05 -18.56
CA ILE A 9 -30.46 -11.91 -17.47
C ILE A 9 -29.40 -12.97 -17.09
N ALA A 10 -28.65 -13.52 -18.05
CA ALA A 10 -27.54 -14.43 -17.76
C ALA A 10 -26.38 -13.74 -17.01
N PHE A 11 -26.06 -12.48 -17.36
CA PHE A 11 -25.05 -11.70 -16.63
C PHE A 11 -25.46 -11.39 -15.18
N LEU A 12 -26.75 -11.10 -14.94
CA LEU A 12 -27.25 -10.75 -13.62
C LEU A 12 -27.47 -11.98 -12.72
N SER A 13 -27.75 -13.16 -13.30
CA SER A 13 -27.90 -14.41 -12.54
C SER A 13 -26.57 -15.09 -12.22
N PHE A 14 -25.50 -14.82 -12.97
CA PHE A 14 -24.13 -15.23 -12.59
C PHE A 14 -23.66 -14.51 -11.31
N PHE A 15 -23.94 -13.21 -11.18
CA PHE A 15 -23.63 -12.46 -9.94
C PHE A 15 -24.43 -12.92 -8.72
N ILE A 16 -25.66 -13.40 -8.91
CA ILE A 16 -26.53 -13.81 -7.80
C ILE A 16 -26.27 -15.27 -7.38
N ALA A 17 -25.85 -16.15 -8.29
CA ALA A 17 -25.48 -17.53 -7.96
C ALA A 17 -24.09 -17.66 -7.30
N VAL A 18 -23.22 -16.65 -7.48
CA VAL A 18 -21.95 -16.48 -6.73
C VAL A 18 -22.17 -15.73 -5.41
N GLY A 19 -23.40 -15.31 -5.11
CA GLY A 19 -23.81 -14.49 -3.95
C GLY A 19 -23.78 -15.17 -2.58
N GLY A 20 -22.85 -16.10 -2.35
CA GLY A 20 -22.37 -16.35 -0.99
C GLY A 20 -21.43 -15.23 -0.61
N ILE A 21 -21.98 -14.07 -0.23
CA ILE A 21 -21.27 -12.92 0.36
C ILE A 21 -20.22 -13.40 1.35
N SER A 22 -18.99 -13.58 0.89
CA SER A 22 -17.84 -13.46 1.77
C SER A 22 -17.92 -12.04 2.33
N PRO A 23 -17.80 -11.86 3.64
CA PRO A 23 -17.75 -10.51 4.18
C PRO A 23 -16.51 -9.85 3.57
N VAL A 24 -16.73 -8.87 2.70
CA VAL A 24 -15.68 -8.09 2.03
C VAL A 24 -15.16 -7.09 3.05
N PHE A 25 -14.28 -7.58 3.92
CA PHE A 25 -13.47 -6.73 4.78
C PHE A 25 -12.32 -6.12 3.96
N ALA A 26 -11.76 -5.00 4.44
CA ALA A 26 -10.57 -4.37 3.87
C ALA A 26 -9.45 -5.40 3.61
N SER A 27 -8.72 -5.28 2.51
CA SER A 27 -7.57 -6.16 2.25
C SER A 27 -6.50 -6.03 3.33
N SER A 28 -6.30 -4.81 3.83
CA SER A 28 -5.46 -4.46 4.97
C SER A 28 -6.18 -3.44 5.86
N GLN A 29 -6.22 -3.67 7.18
CA GLN A 29 -6.83 -2.76 8.15
C GLN A 29 -5.86 -2.44 9.27
N LEU A 30 -5.44 -1.17 9.37
CA LEU A 30 -4.61 -0.65 10.45
C LEU A 30 -5.46 0.07 11.51
N GLU A 31 -5.26 -0.28 12.77
CA GLU A 31 -5.81 0.44 13.93
C GLU A 31 -4.68 0.69 14.93
N VAL A 32 -4.52 1.94 15.37
CA VAL A 32 -3.53 2.30 16.40
C VAL A 32 -3.99 3.53 17.18
N THR A 33 -3.65 3.55 18.47
CA THR A 33 -3.70 4.76 19.30
C THR A 33 -2.29 5.09 19.78
N ILE A 34 -1.86 6.33 19.60
CA ILE A 34 -0.52 6.81 19.93
C ILE A 34 -0.62 7.82 21.08
N ASP A 35 0.10 7.56 22.16
CA ASP A 35 0.42 8.54 23.19
C ASP A 35 1.75 9.22 22.84
N PRO A 36 1.79 10.53 22.51
CA PRO A 36 3.02 11.22 22.15
C PRO A 36 4.03 11.34 23.30
N ASN A 37 3.64 11.01 24.54
CA ASN A 37 4.55 10.96 25.69
C ASN A 37 5.21 9.58 25.84
N SER A 38 4.73 8.58 25.11
CA SER A 38 5.29 7.24 25.01
C SER A 38 6.03 7.09 23.69
N ASP A 39 7.20 6.45 23.71
CA ASP A 39 7.89 6.05 22.49
C ASP A 39 7.40 4.70 21.94
N THR A 40 6.36 4.14 22.57
CA THR A 40 5.74 2.86 22.24
C THR A 40 4.27 3.04 21.85
N ALA A 41 3.84 2.37 20.79
CA ALA A 41 2.43 2.22 20.43
C ALA A 41 2.05 0.75 20.22
N TYR A 42 0.78 0.45 20.47
CA TYR A 42 0.18 -0.85 20.26
C TYR A 42 -0.75 -0.76 19.05
N ALA A 43 -0.38 -1.45 17.97
CA ALA A 43 -1.17 -1.46 16.75
C ALA A 43 -1.87 -2.80 16.56
N LYS A 44 -2.85 -2.80 15.66
CA LYS A 44 -3.49 -4.00 15.12
C LYS A 44 -3.54 -3.84 13.61
N MET A 45 -3.01 -4.84 12.91
CA MET A 45 -3.07 -4.92 11.45
C MET A 45 -3.77 -6.22 11.06
N VAL A 46 -4.84 -6.13 10.29
CA VAL A 46 -5.57 -7.28 9.76
C VAL A 46 -5.35 -7.36 8.26
N TYR A 47 -5.04 -8.54 7.74
CA TYR A 47 -5.01 -8.81 6.31
C TYR A 47 -6.01 -9.89 5.94
N GLN A 48 -6.80 -9.65 4.89
CA GLN A 48 -7.84 -10.54 4.44
C GLN A 48 -7.85 -10.65 2.91
N ARG A 49 -7.98 -11.88 2.42
CA ARG A 49 -8.10 -12.19 1.00
C ARG A 49 -8.98 -13.43 0.85
N SER A 50 -9.79 -13.46 -0.20
CA SER A 50 -10.54 -14.66 -0.60
C SER A 50 -10.16 -15.04 -2.01
N ILE A 51 -9.86 -16.32 -2.22
CA ILE A 51 -9.60 -16.87 -3.56
C ILE A 51 -10.65 -17.91 -3.87
N SER A 52 -11.40 -17.67 -4.94
CA SER A 52 -12.46 -18.54 -5.43
C SER A 52 -12.03 -19.28 -6.68
N ILE A 53 -12.54 -20.50 -6.86
CA ILE A 53 -12.46 -21.23 -8.12
C ILE A 53 -13.86 -21.60 -8.56
N ASP A 54 -14.25 -21.16 -9.75
CA ASP A 54 -15.54 -21.49 -10.35
C ASP A 54 -15.45 -22.79 -11.15
N TYR A 55 -16.38 -23.70 -10.86
CA TYR A 55 -16.61 -24.95 -11.58
C TYR A 55 -18.12 -25.18 -11.81
N SER A 56 -18.89 -24.11 -11.99
CA SER A 56 -20.32 -24.12 -12.30
C SER A 56 -20.68 -24.95 -13.54
N ASP A 57 -19.77 -25.02 -14.51
CA ASP A 57 -19.88 -25.90 -15.69
C ASP A 57 -19.50 -27.37 -15.41
N GLY A 58 -19.35 -27.78 -14.15
CA GLY A 58 -19.02 -29.14 -13.72
C GLY A 58 -17.54 -29.52 -13.85
N GLY A 59 -17.26 -30.80 -14.11
CA GLY A 59 -15.91 -31.38 -14.15
C GLY A 59 -15.48 -31.94 -12.79
N LYS A 60 -14.26 -32.49 -12.73
CA LYS A 60 -13.78 -33.26 -11.56
C LYS A 60 -13.75 -32.41 -10.28
N LEU A 61 -13.46 -31.11 -10.37
CA LEU A 61 -13.48 -30.25 -9.18
C LEU A 61 -14.86 -30.18 -8.53
N ALA A 62 -15.94 -30.15 -9.31
CA ALA A 62 -17.30 -30.15 -8.76
C ALA A 62 -17.61 -31.42 -7.97
N GLU A 63 -17.08 -32.57 -8.40
CA GLU A 63 -17.24 -33.85 -7.73
C GLU A 63 -16.38 -33.93 -6.46
N THR A 64 -15.13 -33.46 -6.50
CA THR A 64 -14.17 -33.64 -5.40
C THR A 64 -14.27 -32.57 -4.31
N MET A 65 -14.76 -31.37 -4.65
CA MET A 65 -14.78 -30.24 -3.73
C MET A 65 -16.12 -30.06 -3.03
N ASN A 66 -17.22 -30.56 -3.60
CA ASN A 66 -18.54 -30.36 -3.01
C ASN A 66 -18.63 -30.93 -1.58
N GLY A 67 -18.92 -30.05 -0.62
CA GLY A 67 -19.03 -30.40 0.80
C GLY A 67 -17.68 -30.52 1.52
N LYS A 68 -16.55 -30.31 0.85
CA LYS A 68 -15.23 -30.32 1.48
C LYS A 68 -15.02 -29.05 2.32
N SER A 69 -14.56 -29.22 3.55
CA SER A 69 -14.24 -28.11 4.46
C SER A 69 -12.96 -28.42 5.21
N GLU A 70 -11.94 -27.57 5.06
CA GLU A 70 -10.65 -27.71 5.74
C GLU A 70 -10.28 -26.39 6.43
N LYS A 71 -9.58 -26.45 7.56
CA LYS A 71 -9.19 -25.25 8.31
C LYS A 71 -7.83 -25.41 8.98
N ILE A 72 -7.00 -24.39 8.83
CA ILE A 72 -5.82 -24.14 9.65
C ILE A 72 -6.12 -22.90 10.49
N SER A 73 -5.92 -22.99 11.80
CA SER A 73 -6.02 -21.81 12.66
C SER A 73 -5.15 -21.98 13.88
N PHE A 74 -4.33 -20.98 14.17
CA PHE A 74 -3.45 -20.96 15.32
C PHE A 74 -3.09 -19.53 15.71
N THR A 75 -2.53 -19.38 16.91
CA THR A 75 -1.89 -18.15 17.35
C THR A 75 -0.41 -18.42 17.64
N ALA A 76 0.41 -17.38 17.53
CA ALA A 76 1.82 -17.43 17.87
C ALA A 76 2.27 -16.10 18.47
N ILE A 77 3.30 -16.15 19.30
CA ILE A 77 3.87 -15.00 20.02
C ILE A 77 5.40 -15.01 19.88
N ALA A 78 6.09 -13.99 20.38
CA ALA A 78 7.54 -13.80 20.23
C ALA A 78 8.41 -14.99 20.68
N SER A 79 7.94 -15.89 21.55
CA SER A 79 8.70 -17.11 21.89
C SER A 79 8.80 -18.14 20.75
N ASN A 80 8.07 -17.93 19.64
CA ASN A 80 8.15 -18.75 18.44
C ASN A 80 9.24 -18.20 17.49
N PRO A 81 10.24 -18.99 17.06
CA PRO A 81 11.28 -18.53 16.13
C PRO A 81 10.75 -17.99 14.79
N GLY A 82 9.60 -18.48 14.32
CA GLY A 82 8.91 -17.96 13.14
C GLY A 82 8.39 -16.53 13.33
N ILE A 83 8.01 -16.16 14.57
CA ILE A 83 7.61 -14.79 14.90
C ILE A 83 8.81 -13.86 14.98
N GLU A 84 9.94 -14.30 15.54
CA GLU A 84 11.18 -13.51 15.51
C GLU A 84 11.61 -13.19 14.06
N SER A 85 11.53 -14.19 13.17
CA SER A 85 11.78 -14.02 11.74
C SER A 85 10.79 -13.04 11.08
N LEU A 86 9.51 -13.11 11.46
CA LEU A 86 8.49 -12.17 10.98
C LEU A 86 8.77 -10.74 11.47
N ILE A 87 9.10 -10.55 12.75
CA ILE A 87 9.51 -9.25 13.30
C ILE A 87 10.68 -8.67 12.50
N ALA A 88 11.70 -9.48 12.19
CA ALA A 88 12.84 -9.03 11.39
C ALA A 88 12.43 -8.58 9.97
N LYS A 89 11.49 -9.28 9.33
CA LYS A 89 10.94 -8.91 8.01
C LYS A 89 10.15 -7.61 8.06
N LEU A 90 9.28 -7.45 9.05
CA LEU A 90 8.49 -6.23 9.24
C LEU A 90 9.41 -5.03 9.53
N ASN A 91 10.42 -5.20 10.38
CA ASN A 91 11.42 -4.16 10.64
C ASN A 91 12.27 -3.80 9.41
N SER A 92 12.55 -4.79 8.55
CA SER A 92 13.21 -4.54 7.26
C SER A 92 12.31 -3.73 6.33
N TYR A 93 10.99 -3.98 6.35
CA TYR A 93 10.01 -3.17 5.61
C TYR A 93 9.92 -1.74 6.16
N PHE A 94 9.84 -1.54 7.48
CA PHE A 94 9.81 -0.19 8.07
C PHE A 94 11.05 0.60 7.62
N ALA A 95 12.22 -0.03 7.69
CA ALA A 95 13.47 0.59 7.28
C ALA A 95 13.50 0.92 5.78
N SER A 96 12.90 0.09 4.91
CA SER A 96 12.83 0.37 3.48
C SER A 96 11.87 1.52 3.13
N GLN A 97 10.88 1.78 3.99
CA GLN A 97 10.00 2.95 3.91
C GLN A 97 10.60 4.22 4.53
N GLY A 98 11.83 4.17 5.05
CA GLY A 98 12.50 5.31 5.69
C GLY A 98 12.11 5.55 7.15
N SER A 99 11.27 4.69 7.72
CA SER A 99 10.84 4.78 9.11
C SER A 99 12.00 4.46 10.07
N GLN A 100 12.02 5.17 11.20
CA GLN A 100 12.88 4.87 12.34
C GLN A 100 12.25 3.89 13.33
N ALA A 101 10.92 3.71 13.25
CA ALA A 101 10.19 2.83 14.14
C ALA A 101 10.64 1.37 14.00
N SER A 102 10.37 0.57 15.03
CA SER A 102 10.68 -0.86 15.03
C SER A 102 9.71 -1.64 15.90
N ILE A 103 9.35 -2.84 15.45
CA ILE A 103 8.59 -3.82 16.22
C ILE A 103 9.52 -4.53 17.20
N SER A 104 9.19 -4.51 18.48
CA SER A 104 9.90 -5.23 19.55
C SER A 104 9.20 -6.48 20.03
N ASP A 105 7.87 -6.54 19.90
CA ASP A 105 7.05 -7.71 20.22
C ASP A 105 5.91 -7.86 19.20
N LEU A 106 5.44 -9.09 19.00
CA LEU A 106 4.41 -9.40 18.03
C LEU A 106 3.59 -10.61 18.48
N SER A 107 2.27 -10.45 18.49
CA SER A 107 1.35 -11.58 18.45
C SER A 107 0.70 -11.71 17.08
N LEU A 108 0.50 -12.96 16.67
CA LEU A 108 -0.08 -13.37 15.41
C LEU A 108 -1.30 -14.23 15.66
N GLU A 109 -2.39 -13.95 14.95
CA GLU A 109 -3.50 -14.88 14.75
C GLU A 109 -3.58 -15.21 13.25
N TYR A 110 -3.57 -16.50 12.92
CA TYR A 110 -3.68 -16.97 11.53
C TYR A 110 -4.92 -17.86 11.37
N LYS A 111 -5.62 -17.68 10.25
CA LYS A 111 -6.70 -18.56 9.81
C LYS A 111 -6.69 -18.69 8.30
N SER A 112 -6.77 -19.92 7.82
CA SER A 112 -7.08 -20.26 6.43
C SER A 112 -8.19 -21.30 6.42
N THR A 113 -9.25 -21.06 5.65
CA THR A 113 -10.42 -21.96 5.57
C THR A 113 -10.75 -22.24 4.12
N LEU A 114 -10.69 -23.51 3.73
CA LEU A 114 -11.19 -23.96 2.44
C LEU A 114 -12.65 -24.40 2.59
N THR A 115 -13.50 -23.90 1.71
CA THR A 115 -14.91 -24.27 1.62
C THR A 115 -15.25 -24.64 0.18
N GLY A 116 -15.54 -25.90 -0.08
CA GLY A 116 -16.01 -26.39 -1.36
C GLY A 116 -17.53 -26.54 -1.41
N ARG A 117 -18.15 -25.99 -2.45
CA ARG A 117 -19.59 -25.96 -2.72
C ARG A 117 -19.89 -26.79 -3.97
N SER A 118 -21.15 -26.85 -4.38
CA SER A 118 -21.56 -27.62 -5.58
C SER A 118 -21.03 -27.03 -6.88
N THR A 119 -20.82 -25.72 -6.95
CA THR A 119 -20.42 -25.00 -8.18
C THR A 119 -19.14 -24.18 -8.03
N SER A 120 -18.62 -24.00 -6.81
CA SER A 120 -17.39 -23.24 -6.58
C SER A 120 -16.71 -23.66 -5.29
N MET A 121 -15.42 -23.37 -5.16
CA MET A 121 -14.71 -23.44 -3.90
C MET A 121 -14.13 -22.07 -3.55
N SER A 122 -13.95 -21.79 -2.26
CA SER A 122 -13.19 -20.64 -1.78
C SER A 122 -12.11 -21.08 -0.79
N VAL A 123 -11.01 -20.33 -0.75
CA VAL A 123 -10.06 -20.34 0.36
C VAL A 123 -9.99 -18.93 0.91
N ASP A 124 -10.39 -18.79 2.17
CA ASP A 124 -10.48 -17.52 2.88
C ASP A 124 -9.32 -17.40 3.88
N TYR A 125 -8.54 -16.32 3.75
CA TYR A 125 -7.36 -16.05 4.56
C TYR A 125 -7.62 -14.91 5.53
N THR A 126 -7.11 -15.03 6.74
CA THR A 126 -7.11 -13.94 7.74
C THR A 126 -5.82 -14.01 8.55
N ILE A 127 -5.10 -12.89 8.57
CA ILE A 127 -3.87 -12.71 9.35
C ILE A 127 -4.09 -11.49 10.24
N ILE A 128 -3.96 -11.64 11.55
CA ILE A 128 -4.05 -10.52 12.50
C ILE A 128 -2.70 -10.40 13.19
N LEU A 129 -2.05 -9.26 13.01
CA LEU A 129 -0.83 -8.88 13.69
C LEU A 129 -1.18 -7.86 14.77
N ARG A 130 -0.65 -8.05 15.99
CA ARG A 130 -0.71 -7.04 17.05
C ARG A 130 0.71 -6.74 17.52
N PRO A 131 1.42 -5.83 16.84
CA PRO A 131 2.77 -5.48 17.22
C PRO A 131 2.80 -4.46 18.36
N THR A 132 3.87 -4.54 19.14
CA THR A 132 4.39 -3.44 19.94
C THR A 132 5.42 -2.71 19.10
N ILE A 133 5.13 -1.46 18.73
CA ILE A 133 6.00 -0.62 17.90
C ILE A 133 6.70 0.39 18.80
N GLU A 134 8.01 0.49 18.67
CA GLU A 134 8.91 1.40 19.41
C GLU A 134 9.54 2.43 18.47
N ASN A 135 10.16 3.46 19.03
CA ASN A 135 10.87 4.53 18.29
C ASN A 135 9.94 5.32 17.37
N ILE A 136 8.68 5.51 17.75
CA ILE A 136 7.71 6.32 16.98
C ILE A 136 7.98 7.81 17.18
N VAL A 137 8.55 8.22 18.31
CA VAL A 137 8.86 9.63 18.57
C VAL A 137 10.20 9.98 17.94
N ILE A 138 10.19 10.86 16.92
CA ILE A 138 11.40 11.42 16.31
C ILE A 138 12.04 12.42 17.27
N LYS A 139 11.21 13.26 17.88
CA LYS A 139 11.65 14.30 18.81
C LYS A 139 10.52 14.69 19.75
N HIS A 140 10.78 14.64 21.06
CA HIS A 140 9.87 15.19 22.05
C HIS A 140 9.80 16.71 21.97
N GLY A 141 8.57 17.24 22.03
CA GLY A 141 8.28 18.66 22.16
C GLY A 141 8.32 19.14 23.62
N SER A 142 8.17 20.44 23.82
CA SER A 142 8.04 21.04 25.15
C SER A 142 7.20 22.32 25.09
N GLY A 143 6.25 22.49 26.02
CA GLY A 143 5.35 23.64 26.03
C GLY A 143 4.49 23.69 24.78
N ASN A 144 4.69 24.72 23.95
CA ASN A 144 3.99 24.88 22.66
C ASN A 144 4.75 24.26 21.49
N ASP A 145 5.98 23.77 21.70
CA ASP A 145 6.73 23.06 20.65
C ASP A 145 6.15 21.65 20.49
N PRO A 146 5.82 21.22 19.26
CA PRO A 146 5.17 19.94 19.02
C PRO A 146 6.13 18.76 19.21
N THR A 147 5.62 17.65 19.73
CA THR A 147 6.27 16.34 19.61
C THR A 147 6.13 15.84 18.19
N LEU A 148 7.22 15.36 17.59
CA LEU A 148 7.23 14.82 16.24
C LEU A 148 7.17 13.30 16.26
N LEU A 149 6.19 12.75 15.55
CA LEU A 149 5.97 11.32 15.40
C LEU A 149 6.25 10.88 13.96
N ASP A 150 6.92 9.74 13.83
CA ASP A 150 7.11 9.02 12.58
C ASP A 150 5.78 8.41 12.12
N ALA A 151 5.44 8.57 10.84
CA ALA A 151 4.26 7.98 10.22
C ALA A 151 4.60 7.13 8.97
N ASP A 152 5.87 6.87 8.68
CA ASP A 152 6.31 6.07 7.52
C ASP A 152 6.17 4.57 7.73
N TRP A 153 6.06 4.11 8.99
CA TRP A 153 5.82 2.71 9.33
C TRP A 153 4.41 2.23 9.01
N ARG A 154 3.46 3.15 8.78
CA ARG A 154 2.06 2.82 8.49
C ARG A 154 1.96 1.94 7.25
N GLY A 155 0.92 1.11 7.17
CA GLY A 155 0.76 0.21 6.02
C GLY A 155 1.89 -0.80 5.90
N PHE A 156 2.37 -1.30 7.04
CA PHE A 156 3.42 -2.31 7.04
C PHE A 156 2.95 -3.62 6.43
N GLY A 157 3.92 -4.42 5.97
CA GLY A 157 3.70 -5.73 5.37
C GLY A 157 4.96 -6.59 5.43
N ALA A 158 4.84 -7.87 5.07
CA ALA A 158 5.96 -8.80 5.09
C ALA A 158 6.33 -9.22 3.67
N LEU A 159 7.61 -9.06 3.31
CA LEU A 159 8.12 -9.48 2.01
C LEU A 159 8.50 -10.96 1.99
N GLY A 160 8.04 -11.66 0.94
CA GLY A 160 8.34 -13.07 0.69
C GLY A 160 7.70 -14.05 1.69
N PRO A 161 8.04 -15.35 1.61
CA PRO A 161 7.41 -16.39 2.42
C PRO A 161 7.59 -16.18 3.92
N VAL A 162 6.56 -16.43 4.73
CA VAL A 162 6.66 -16.38 6.20
C VAL A 162 6.24 -17.73 6.75
N VAL A 163 7.16 -18.43 7.40
CA VAL A 163 6.92 -19.77 7.95
C VAL A 163 6.84 -19.71 9.46
N ILE A 164 5.72 -20.19 10.01
CA ILE A 164 5.49 -20.33 11.44
C ILE A 164 5.48 -21.81 11.79
N ASN A 165 6.34 -22.22 12.72
CA ASN A 165 6.32 -23.56 13.25
C ASN A 165 5.18 -23.70 14.26
N THR A 166 4.34 -24.72 14.09
CA THR A 166 3.19 -24.96 14.96
C THR A 166 3.21 -26.41 15.45
N PRO A 167 2.81 -26.68 16.73
CA PRO A 167 2.72 -28.06 17.22
C PRO A 167 1.71 -28.91 16.44
N THR A 168 0.59 -28.31 16.02
CA THR A 168 -0.52 -29.03 15.38
C THR A 168 -0.31 -29.24 13.89
N TYR A 169 0.26 -28.26 13.19
CA TYR A 169 0.32 -28.25 11.73
C TYR A 169 1.75 -28.36 11.19
N GLY A 170 2.77 -28.44 12.06
CA GLY A 170 4.17 -28.34 11.66
C GLY A 170 4.48 -26.94 11.12
N ASP A 171 5.38 -26.85 10.15
CA ASP A 171 5.67 -25.61 9.45
C ASP A 171 4.48 -25.18 8.59
N VAL A 172 4.03 -23.93 8.78
CA VAL A 172 2.96 -23.31 8.01
C VAL A 172 3.47 -22.03 7.39
N GLU A 173 3.48 -21.98 6.06
CA GLU A 173 3.65 -20.73 5.32
C GLU A 173 2.33 -19.95 5.42
N ILE A 174 2.40 -18.67 5.84
CA ILE A 174 1.22 -17.84 6.10
C ILE A 174 1.07 -16.63 5.17
N ASN A 175 2.04 -16.33 4.32
CA ASN A 175 2.07 -15.11 3.52
C ASN A 175 1.78 -15.33 2.03
N LEU A 176 1.82 -16.56 1.54
CA LEU A 176 1.58 -16.90 0.14
C LEU A 176 0.32 -17.75 0.04
N PRO A 177 -0.72 -17.32 -0.70
CA PRO A 177 -1.96 -18.08 -0.79
C PRO A 177 -1.80 -19.53 -1.23
N ILE A 178 -0.86 -19.81 -2.14
CA ILE A 178 -0.63 -21.18 -2.64
C ILE A 178 -0.41 -22.22 -1.52
N SER A 179 0.13 -21.82 -0.37
CA SER A 179 0.46 -22.72 0.74
C SER A 179 -0.74 -23.46 1.31
N SER A 180 -1.92 -22.83 1.33
CA SER A 180 -3.14 -23.49 1.81
C SER A 180 -3.66 -24.51 0.80
N PHE A 181 -3.53 -24.24 -0.50
CA PHE A 181 -3.84 -25.23 -1.54
C PHE A 181 -2.89 -26.43 -1.47
N GLU A 182 -1.59 -26.21 -1.26
CA GLU A 182 -0.62 -27.30 -1.08
C GLU A 182 -0.99 -28.22 0.08
N LYS A 183 -1.52 -27.64 1.17
CA LYS A 183 -1.91 -28.38 2.37
C LYS A 183 -3.25 -29.11 2.22
N PHE A 184 -4.27 -28.45 1.70
CA PHE A 184 -5.63 -28.98 1.64
C PHE A 184 -5.90 -29.82 0.39
N THR A 185 -5.27 -29.46 -0.74
CA THR A 185 -5.53 -30.03 -2.07
C THR A 185 -4.24 -30.06 -2.92
N PRO A 186 -3.25 -30.92 -2.59
CA PRO A 186 -1.94 -30.90 -3.26
C PRO A 186 -2.00 -31.04 -4.78
N SER A 187 -2.90 -31.87 -5.31
CA SER A 187 -3.07 -32.06 -6.75
C SER A 187 -3.56 -30.79 -7.46
N LEU A 188 -4.50 -30.07 -6.85
CA LEU A 188 -4.98 -28.79 -7.35
C LEU A 188 -3.89 -27.72 -7.28
N ALA A 189 -3.11 -27.69 -6.20
CA ALA A 189 -1.99 -26.76 -6.05
C ALA A 189 -0.95 -26.91 -7.17
N LEU A 190 -0.65 -28.15 -7.58
CA LEU A 190 0.25 -28.41 -8.71
C LEU A 190 -0.30 -27.83 -10.03
N SER A 191 -1.59 -28.04 -10.32
CA SER A 191 -2.21 -27.48 -11.53
C SER A 191 -2.22 -25.95 -11.51
N LEU A 192 -2.52 -25.35 -10.36
CA LEU A 192 -2.54 -23.90 -10.19
C LEU A 192 -1.15 -23.28 -10.41
N LYS A 193 -0.10 -23.86 -9.84
CA LYS A 193 1.29 -23.39 -10.02
C LYS A 193 1.80 -23.45 -11.45
N ALA A 194 1.31 -24.41 -12.23
CA ALA A 194 1.71 -24.60 -13.61
C ALA A 194 0.92 -23.71 -14.60
N SER A 195 0.09 -22.80 -14.09
CA SER A 195 -0.84 -21.98 -14.87
C SER A 195 -0.63 -20.49 -14.64
N ASP A 196 -1.39 -19.67 -15.37
CA ASP A 196 -1.40 -18.22 -15.22
C ASP A 196 -1.90 -17.79 -13.83
N ALA A 197 -2.62 -18.66 -13.10
CA ALA A 197 -3.04 -18.40 -11.72
C ALA A 197 -1.87 -18.35 -10.72
N ALA A 198 -0.67 -18.78 -11.11
CA ALA A 198 0.50 -18.77 -10.23
C ALA A 198 0.81 -17.37 -9.70
N GLU A 199 0.76 -16.34 -10.55
CA GLU A 199 1.07 -14.95 -10.14
C GLU A 199 0.17 -14.48 -8.99
N LEU A 200 -1.14 -14.70 -9.14
CA LEU A 200 -2.15 -14.39 -8.11
C LEU A 200 -1.87 -15.15 -6.81
N LEU A 201 -1.49 -16.43 -6.90
CA LEU A 201 -1.26 -17.29 -5.74
C LEU A 201 0.12 -17.12 -5.08
N TYR A 202 1.03 -16.41 -5.73
CA TYR A 202 2.32 -15.97 -5.20
C TYR A 202 2.33 -14.50 -4.77
N THR A 203 1.24 -13.77 -4.99
CA THR A 203 1.06 -12.43 -4.45
C THR A 203 0.89 -12.51 -2.93
N ARG A 204 1.71 -11.77 -2.18
CA ARG A 204 1.74 -11.83 -0.71
C ARG A 204 0.39 -11.43 -0.09
N LEU A 205 0.06 -12.01 1.06
CA LEU A 205 -1.14 -11.72 1.86
C LEU A 205 -0.94 -10.54 2.80
N MET A 206 0.23 -10.44 3.44
CA MET A 206 0.60 -9.32 4.32
C MET A 206 1.09 -8.14 3.48
N ASP A 207 0.14 -7.50 2.80
CA ASP A 207 0.37 -6.31 1.99
C ASP A 207 -0.41 -5.12 2.55
N GLY A 208 0.29 -4.12 3.06
CA GLY A 208 -0.28 -2.86 3.57
C GLY A 208 0.09 -1.65 2.72
N ASP A 209 0.70 -1.86 1.54
CA ASP A 209 1.32 -0.79 0.75
C ASP A 209 0.32 0.29 0.36
N GLU A 210 -0.96 -0.05 0.14
CA GLU A 210 -2.03 0.93 -0.17
C GLU A 210 -2.19 1.98 0.94
N ILE A 211 -2.08 1.58 2.22
CA ILE A 211 -2.16 2.50 3.37
C ILE A 211 -0.96 3.46 3.38
N LYS A 212 0.24 2.98 3.00
CA LYS A 212 1.43 3.83 2.91
C LYS A 212 1.41 4.73 1.67
N ALA A 213 0.90 4.22 0.55
CA ALA A 213 0.85 4.93 -0.73
C ALA A 213 -0.12 6.13 -0.69
N GLN A 214 -1.16 6.07 0.14
CA GLN A 214 -2.04 7.21 0.39
C GLN A 214 -1.34 8.24 1.29
N PRO A 215 -1.09 9.48 0.80
CA PRO A 215 -0.54 10.52 1.64
C PRO A 215 -1.47 10.84 2.80
N ILE A 216 -0.93 11.04 4.01
CA ILE A 216 -1.71 11.40 5.20
C ILE A 216 -2.47 12.72 4.99
N GLY A 217 -2.01 13.57 4.07
CA GLY A 217 -2.71 14.74 3.54
C GLY A 217 -4.13 14.48 3.00
N ASN A 218 -4.37 13.26 2.50
CA ASN A 218 -5.64 12.87 1.91
C ASN A 218 -6.58 12.19 2.91
N TRP A 219 -6.07 11.76 4.06
CA TRP A 219 -6.86 11.09 5.09
C TRP A 219 -7.85 12.08 5.71
N HIS A 220 -9.01 11.56 6.08
CA HIS A 220 -10.01 12.27 6.87
C HIS A 220 -9.46 12.59 8.25
N PHE A 221 -9.71 13.81 8.71
CA PHE A 221 -9.25 14.30 10.02
C PHE A 221 -10.47 14.67 10.87
N LEU A 222 -10.56 14.08 12.06
CA LEU A 222 -11.51 14.43 13.09
C LEU A 222 -10.77 14.86 14.35
N PHE A 223 -11.29 15.90 15.00
CA PHE A 223 -10.76 16.40 16.26
C PHE A 223 -11.85 16.34 17.32
N ASP A 224 -11.60 15.58 18.39
CA ASP A 224 -12.46 15.52 19.56
C ASP A 224 -11.89 16.41 20.68
N PRO A 225 -12.46 17.60 20.91
CA PRO A 225 -12.02 18.51 21.97
C PRO A 225 -12.48 18.08 23.37
N THR A 226 -13.34 17.06 23.49
CA THR A 226 -13.92 16.62 24.77
C THR A 226 -13.17 15.46 25.40
N GLY A 227 -12.40 14.69 24.61
CA GLY A 227 -11.56 13.60 25.11
C GLY A 227 -12.33 12.44 25.74
N ILE A 228 -13.64 12.32 25.47
CA ILE A 228 -14.48 11.25 26.02
C ILE A 228 -14.47 10.09 25.03
N GLY A 229 -13.33 9.42 24.91
CA GLY A 229 -13.29 8.06 24.41
C GLY A 229 -13.98 7.15 25.42
N VAL A 230 -15.15 6.60 25.07
CA VAL A 230 -15.95 5.70 25.93
C VAL A 230 -15.17 4.48 26.49
N ASP A 231 -13.98 4.17 25.95
CA ASP A 231 -13.11 3.07 26.39
C ASP A 231 -11.78 3.49 27.07
N ALA A 232 -11.46 4.79 27.18
CA ALA A 232 -10.15 5.27 27.67
C ALA A 232 -9.88 4.91 29.15
N LYS A 233 -10.93 4.76 29.97
CA LYS A 233 -10.82 4.37 31.38
C LYS A 233 -10.36 2.93 31.58
N GLN A 234 -10.57 2.04 30.60
CA GLN A 234 -10.18 0.63 30.70
C GLN A 234 -8.66 0.42 30.54
N TYR A 235 -7.96 1.41 29.99
CA TYR A 235 -6.52 1.37 29.71
C TYR A 235 -5.69 2.34 30.57
N GLY A 236 -6.30 2.98 31.58
CA GLY A 236 -5.58 3.83 32.54
C GLY A 236 -5.31 5.26 32.10
N PHE A 237 -5.99 5.76 31.06
CA PHE A 237 -5.81 7.13 30.58
C PHE A 237 -6.62 8.14 31.42
N GLU A 238 -6.02 9.28 31.77
CA GLU A 238 -6.71 10.38 32.45
C GLU A 238 -7.72 11.05 31.52
N THR A 239 -8.98 11.10 31.95
CA THR A 239 -10.06 11.80 31.24
C THR A 239 -9.77 13.30 31.16
N GLY A 240 -9.67 13.85 29.95
CA GLY A 240 -9.46 15.29 29.71
C GLY A 240 -8.50 15.64 28.57
N SER A 241 -7.86 14.67 27.92
CA SER A 241 -6.99 14.90 26.77
C SER A 241 -7.78 14.94 25.46
N VAL A 242 -7.55 15.96 24.64
CA VAL A 242 -8.14 16.04 23.28
C VAL A 242 -7.59 14.92 22.39
N ILE A 243 -8.34 14.48 21.37
CA ILE A 243 -7.92 13.40 20.46
C ILE A 243 -7.98 13.87 19.01
N SER A 244 -6.96 13.50 18.25
CA SER A 244 -6.85 13.71 16.81
C SER A 244 -6.91 12.37 16.09
N SER A 245 -7.93 12.16 15.27
CA SER A 245 -8.17 10.92 14.53
C SER A 245 -7.95 11.13 13.04
N PHE A 246 -7.11 10.28 12.45
CA PHE A 246 -6.85 10.25 11.01
C PHE A 246 -7.35 8.92 10.44
N THR A 247 -8.29 8.99 9.50
CA THR A 247 -8.90 7.80 8.89
C THR A 247 -8.78 7.82 7.36
N MET A 248 -8.61 6.64 6.77
CA MET A 248 -8.73 6.41 5.32
C MET A 248 -9.50 5.14 5.03
N GLY A 249 -9.97 5.00 3.80
CA GLY A 249 -10.78 3.85 3.38
C GLY A 249 -12.28 4.15 3.39
N GLU A 250 -12.66 5.44 3.33
CA GLU A 250 -14.04 5.87 3.12
C GLU A 250 -14.17 6.48 1.73
N SER A 251 -15.19 6.06 0.96
CA SER A 251 -15.44 6.68 -0.34
C SER A 251 -15.72 8.17 -0.16
N SER A 252 -14.83 9.02 -0.66
CA SER A 252 -14.95 10.47 -0.56
C SER A 252 -14.53 11.15 -1.87
N ILE A 253 -14.87 12.43 -2.03
CA ILE A 253 -14.42 13.22 -3.20
C ILE A 253 -12.87 13.31 -3.24
N ARG A 254 -12.20 13.18 -2.10
CA ARG A 254 -10.72 13.25 -1.97
C ARG A 254 -10.06 11.90 -2.19
N GLU A 255 -10.63 10.82 -1.64
CA GLU A 255 -10.09 9.45 -1.76
C GLU A 255 -10.49 8.78 -3.09
N GLY A 256 -11.54 9.27 -3.73
CA GLY A 256 -12.12 8.64 -4.92
C GLY A 256 -13.07 7.50 -4.55
N LEU A 257 -13.55 6.79 -5.57
CA LEU A 257 -14.44 5.65 -5.37
C LEU A 257 -13.60 4.40 -5.05
N ILE A 258 -13.77 3.90 -3.84
CA ILE A 258 -13.18 2.64 -3.39
C ILE A 258 -13.84 1.49 -4.15
N ARG A 259 -13.02 0.63 -4.76
CA ARG A 259 -13.48 -0.58 -5.46
C ARG A 259 -12.74 -1.79 -4.94
N GLU A 260 -13.46 -2.90 -4.90
CA GLU A 260 -12.84 -4.21 -4.78
C GLU A 260 -11.86 -4.42 -5.93
N GLN A 261 -10.66 -4.86 -5.58
CA GLN A 261 -9.66 -5.35 -6.53
C GLN A 261 -9.98 -6.81 -6.83
N ILE A 262 -10.33 -7.08 -8.09
CA ILE A 262 -10.66 -8.40 -8.58
C ILE A 262 -9.58 -8.80 -9.56
N HIS A 263 -8.86 -9.88 -9.24
CA HIS A 263 -7.85 -10.45 -10.12
C HIS A 263 -8.33 -11.81 -10.60
N GLU A 264 -8.35 -12.02 -11.91
CA GLU A 264 -8.84 -13.25 -12.51
C GLU A 264 -7.72 -13.93 -13.30
N ALA A 265 -7.66 -15.25 -13.19
CA ALA A 265 -6.79 -16.09 -13.97
C ALA A 265 -7.53 -17.38 -14.35
N ALA A 266 -6.95 -18.15 -15.28
CA ALA A 266 -7.46 -19.45 -15.63
C ALA A 266 -6.39 -20.52 -15.42
N PHE A 267 -6.83 -21.75 -15.14
CA PHE A 267 -5.96 -22.92 -15.16
C PHE A 267 -6.66 -24.09 -15.82
N VAL A 268 -5.85 -25.02 -16.33
CA VAL A 268 -6.34 -26.24 -16.97
C VAL A 268 -6.05 -27.42 -16.06
N SER A 269 -7.08 -28.22 -15.79
CA SER A 269 -7.00 -29.54 -15.17
C SER A 269 -7.62 -30.56 -16.13
N ASP A 270 -8.78 -31.13 -15.79
CA ASP A 270 -9.63 -31.89 -16.72
C ASP A 270 -10.42 -30.97 -17.67
N LYS A 271 -10.62 -29.72 -17.27
CA LYS A 271 -11.13 -28.62 -18.09
C LYS A 271 -10.49 -27.30 -17.66
N THR A 272 -10.86 -26.23 -18.36
CA THR A 272 -10.47 -24.87 -17.96
C THR A 272 -11.38 -24.39 -16.84
N TYR A 273 -10.77 -23.88 -15.77
CA TYR A 273 -11.44 -23.31 -14.60
C TYR A 273 -10.96 -21.87 -14.39
N GLN A 274 -11.84 -21.03 -13.84
CA GLN A 274 -11.52 -19.64 -13.50
C GLN A 274 -11.17 -19.53 -12.01
N VAL A 275 -10.09 -18.80 -11.72
CA VAL A 275 -9.63 -18.45 -10.37
C VAL A 275 -9.80 -16.96 -10.20
N THR A 276 -10.41 -16.54 -9.11
CA THR A 276 -10.65 -15.13 -8.80
C THR A 276 -10.14 -14.80 -7.40
N SER A 277 -9.26 -13.82 -7.28
CA SER A 277 -8.90 -13.18 -6.00
C SER A 277 -9.83 -12.00 -5.76
N PHE A 278 -10.38 -11.92 -4.56
CA PHE A 278 -11.19 -10.81 -4.08
C PHE A 278 -10.48 -10.11 -2.92
N GLU A 279 -10.25 -8.82 -3.10
CA GLU A 279 -9.60 -7.94 -2.13
C GLU A 279 -10.39 -6.63 -2.07
N SER A 280 -10.79 -6.20 -0.89
CA SER A 280 -11.32 -4.83 -0.71
C SER A 280 -10.16 -3.83 -0.69
N SER A 281 -10.43 -2.53 -0.69
CA SER A 281 -9.38 -1.54 -0.45
C SER A 281 -8.86 -1.62 0.98
N GLY A 282 -7.63 -1.18 1.19
CA GLY A 282 -7.10 -0.94 2.53
C GLY A 282 -7.88 0.15 3.26
N ASN A 283 -7.94 0.05 4.59
CA ASN A 283 -8.43 1.10 5.47
C ASN A 283 -7.47 1.27 6.66
N ALA A 284 -7.49 2.45 7.27
CA ALA A 284 -6.65 2.72 8.43
C ALA A 284 -7.28 3.76 9.35
N SER A 285 -7.01 3.62 10.64
CA SER A 285 -7.34 4.58 11.70
C SER A 285 -6.12 4.77 12.60
N ILE A 286 -5.65 6.01 12.68
CA ILE A 286 -4.59 6.44 13.60
C ILE A 286 -5.19 7.50 14.54
N ASP A 287 -5.33 7.14 15.80
CA ASP A 287 -5.74 8.06 16.86
C ASP A 287 -4.51 8.54 17.62
N ILE A 288 -4.42 9.85 17.84
CA ILE A 288 -3.30 10.47 18.54
C ILE A 288 -3.86 11.26 19.72
N ILE A 289 -3.34 10.98 20.92
CA ILE A 289 -3.67 11.74 22.13
C ILE A 289 -3.00 13.12 22.01
N GLY A 290 -3.81 14.17 22.00
CA GLY A 290 -3.40 15.55 21.75
C GLY A 290 -3.96 16.10 20.42
N PHE A 291 -3.65 17.35 20.16
CA PHE A 291 -3.93 17.99 18.88
C PHE A 291 -2.77 17.70 17.93
N ALA A 292 -3.04 16.94 16.87
CA ALA A 292 -2.03 16.50 15.91
C ALA A 292 -2.26 17.13 14.55
N ASN A 293 -1.15 17.54 13.93
CA ASN A 293 -1.10 18.04 12.56
C ASN A 293 -0.16 17.18 11.73
N ARG A 294 -0.48 17.05 10.45
CA ARG A 294 0.34 16.34 9.46
C ARG A 294 1.33 17.30 8.80
N ASP A 295 2.54 16.80 8.54
CA ASP A 295 3.59 17.52 7.84
C ASP A 295 4.57 16.55 7.19
N THR A 296 5.52 17.08 6.43
CA THR A 296 6.57 16.33 5.76
C THR A 296 7.94 16.77 6.25
N LEU A 297 8.76 15.78 6.57
CA LEU A 297 10.16 15.96 6.90
C LEU A 297 11.03 15.34 5.80
N GLY A 298 11.46 16.17 4.85
CA GLY A 298 12.12 15.69 3.65
C GLY A 298 11.14 14.89 2.80
N THR A 299 11.33 13.58 2.68
CA THR A 299 10.39 12.66 2.01
C THR A 299 9.49 11.90 2.98
N SER A 300 9.76 12.01 4.29
CA SER A 300 9.03 11.29 5.33
C SER A 300 7.79 12.05 5.76
N GLU A 301 6.70 11.36 6.00
CA GLU A 301 5.49 11.96 6.58
C GLU A 301 5.52 11.82 8.10
N ILE A 302 5.10 12.89 8.78
CA ILE A 302 5.17 12.99 10.24
C ILE A 302 3.89 13.60 10.81
N PHE A 303 3.67 13.35 12.10
CA PHE A 303 2.71 14.11 12.90
C PHE A 303 3.42 15.05 13.86
N GLY A 304 3.00 16.30 13.93
CA GLY A 304 3.36 17.24 15.00
C GLY A 304 2.22 17.32 16.01
N VAL A 305 2.50 17.02 17.27
CA VAL A 305 1.48 16.86 18.32
C VAL A 305 1.70 17.85 19.46
N THR A 306 0.65 18.58 19.82
CA THR A 306 0.61 19.46 21.00
C THR A 306 -0.44 18.94 22.00
N PRO A 307 -0.29 19.18 23.31
CA PRO A 307 -1.25 18.70 24.31
C PRO A 307 -2.68 19.25 24.12
N ASN A 308 -2.80 20.47 23.62
CA ASN A 308 -4.07 21.16 23.40
C ASN A 308 -4.14 21.72 21.98
N ALA A 309 -5.37 21.96 21.50
CA ALA A 309 -5.58 22.71 20.27
C ALA A 309 -5.15 24.17 20.43
N PRO A 310 -4.64 24.82 19.37
CA PRO A 310 -4.31 26.24 19.39
C PRO A 310 -5.55 27.12 19.65
N GLU A 311 -5.33 28.27 20.30
CA GLU A 311 -6.38 29.26 20.52
C GLU A 311 -7.01 29.71 19.19
N GLY A 312 -8.34 29.72 19.14
CA GLY A 312 -9.09 30.10 17.94
C GLY A 312 -9.27 28.99 16.90
N TYR A 313 -8.88 27.74 17.20
CA TYR A 313 -9.19 26.60 16.34
C TYR A 313 -10.72 26.40 16.24
N ALA A 314 -11.27 26.71 15.07
CA ALA A 314 -12.63 26.38 14.69
C ALA A 314 -12.59 25.27 13.62
N THR A 315 -13.43 24.24 13.77
CA THR A 315 -13.59 23.16 12.80
C THR A 315 -14.14 23.72 11.48
N THR A 316 -13.25 24.20 10.62
CA THR A 316 -13.61 24.63 9.27
C THR A 316 -13.22 23.55 8.27
N SER A 317 -14.11 23.27 7.34
CA SER A 317 -13.97 22.26 6.28
C SER A 317 -12.83 22.55 5.29
N ALA A 318 -12.08 23.64 5.50
CA ALA A 318 -11.09 24.19 4.59
C ALA A 318 -9.63 24.05 5.06
N GLY A 319 -9.36 23.64 6.32
CA GLY A 319 -8.05 23.14 6.72
C GLY A 319 -6.86 24.10 6.61
N GLU A 320 -7.05 25.41 6.82
CA GLU A 320 -5.92 26.33 7.00
C GLU A 320 -5.58 26.47 8.50
N PHE A 321 -4.38 26.00 8.85
CA PHE A 321 -3.89 25.88 10.22
C PHE A 321 -3.25 27.17 10.75
N PRO A 322 -3.22 27.40 12.08
CA PRO A 322 -2.49 28.53 12.65
C PRO A 322 -1.00 28.49 12.33
N ALA A 323 -0.48 29.58 11.74
CA ALA A 323 0.89 29.67 11.23
C ALA A 323 1.97 29.34 12.28
N PHE A 324 1.74 29.65 13.56
CA PHE A 324 2.70 29.33 14.63
C PHE A 324 2.95 27.81 14.77
N ILE A 325 1.91 26.97 14.67
CA ILE A 325 2.11 25.52 14.75
C ILE A 325 2.87 25.03 13.53
N LEU A 326 2.56 25.55 12.34
CA LEU A 326 3.29 25.22 11.12
C LEU A 326 4.78 25.59 11.22
N TYR A 327 5.11 26.77 11.77
CA TYR A 327 6.50 27.18 11.97
C TYR A 327 7.21 26.37 13.06
N GLY A 328 6.53 26.05 14.16
CA GLY A 328 7.06 25.17 15.21
C GLY A 328 7.35 23.77 14.69
N MET A 329 6.44 23.21 13.90
CA MET A 329 6.62 21.93 13.22
C MET A 329 7.77 22.00 12.23
N ALA A 330 7.85 23.02 11.37
CA ALA A 330 8.94 23.16 10.41
C ALA A 330 10.34 23.25 11.08
N GLY A 331 10.45 24.01 12.17
CA GLY A 331 11.69 24.12 12.94
C GLY A 331 12.10 22.80 13.60
N MET A 332 11.13 22.07 14.17
CA MET A 332 11.37 20.76 14.78
C MET A 332 11.66 19.69 13.73
N ALA A 333 10.96 19.74 12.59
CA ALA A 333 11.11 18.82 11.48
C ALA A 333 12.53 18.93 10.95
N ALA A 334 13.04 20.14 10.70
CA ALA A 334 14.44 20.35 10.30
C ALA A 334 15.46 19.63 11.21
N LEU A 335 15.21 19.60 12.52
CA LEU A 335 16.06 18.89 13.49
C LEU A 335 15.86 17.36 13.43
N GLY A 336 14.64 16.88 13.28
CA GLY A 336 14.33 15.46 13.07
C GLY A 336 14.97 14.91 11.78
N GLY A 337 14.99 15.69 10.70
CA GLY A 337 15.52 15.26 9.40
C GLY A 337 17.02 15.00 9.44
N VAL A 338 17.73 15.80 10.24
CA VAL A 338 19.16 15.56 10.53
C VAL A 338 19.33 14.23 11.26
N ALA A 339 18.47 13.90 12.23
CA ALA A 339 18.54 12.63 12.95
C ALA A 339 18.29 11.42 12.03
N ILE A 340 17.24 11.46 11.19
CA ILE A 340 16.93 10.42 10.20
C ILE A 340 18.08 10.24 9.21
N MET A 341 18.64 11.35 8.69
CA MET A 341 19.78 11.30 7.76
C MET A 341 21.01 10.61 8.38
N ILE A 342 21.30 10.87 9.65
CA ILE A 342 22.43 10.22 10.36
C ILE A 342 22.18 8.72 10.54
N ILE A 343 20.96 8.30 10.87
CA ILE A 343 20.59 6.88 11.00
C ILE A 343 20.68 6.19 9.63
N SER A 344 20.12 6.82 8.59
CA SER A 344 20.18 6.32 7.21
C SER A 344 21.63 6.15 6.73
N GLN A 345 22.50 7.13 6.96
CA GLN A 345 23.92 7.03 6.64
C GLN A 345 24.65 5.91 7.41
N ARG A 346 24.28 5.66 8.68
CA ARG A 346 24.85 4.55 9.46
C ARG A 346 24.39 3.20 8.93
N LYS A 347 23.14 3.07 8.50
CA LYS A 347 22.59 1.84 7.90
C LYS A 347 23.23 1.56 6.53
N LEU A 348 23.31 2.56 5.65
CA LEU A 348 24.01 2.45 4.35
C LEU A 348 25.46 1.97 4.52
N LYS A 349 26.16 2.45 5.55
CA LYS A 349 27.53 2.01 5.86
C LYS A 349 27.61 0.57 6.40
N LYS A 350 26.56 0.06 7.05
CA LYS A 350 26.50 -1.34 7.53
C LYS A 350 26.16 -2.32 6.41
N GLU A 351 25.34 -1.91 5.45
CA GLU A 351 24.96 -2.72 4.28
C GLU A 351 25.97 -2.61 3.12
N GLY A 352 26.81 -1.56 3.12
CA GLY A 352 27.77 -1.20 2.07
C GLY A 352 29.05 -2.04 1.98
N LYS A 353 28.99 -3.37 2.12
CA LYS A 353 30.09 -4.27 1.66
C LYS A 353 29.74 -5.11 0.43
N ASN A 354 28.48 -5.13 -0.02
CA ASN A 354 28.03 -5.93 -1.18
C ASN A 354 27.06 -5.20 -2.11
N LEU A 355 27.11 -3.87 -2.19
CA LEU A 355 26.47 -3.14 -3.29
C LEU A 355 27.34 -3.33 -4.54
N LYS A 356 27.13 -4.44 -5.26
CA LYS A 356 27.64 -4.56 -6.63
C LYS A 356 26.93 -3.50 -7.45
N GLN A 357 27.69 -2.53 -7.94
CA GLN A 357 27.24 -1.58 -8.95
C GLN A 357 26.72 -2.36 -10.16
N THR A 358 25.40 -2.49 -10.29
CA THR A 358 24.75 -2.90 -11.53
C THR A 358 24.64 -1.68 -12.41
N GLY A 359 25.77 -1.31 -13.02
CA GLY A 359 25.92 -0.17 -13.89
C GLY A 359 27.31 -0.16 -14.50
N ILE A 360 27.46 0.54 -15.63
CA ILE A 360 28.73 0.63 -16.37
C ILE A 360 29.80 1.15 -15.41
N ASP A 361 30.92 0.42 -15.33
CA ASP A 361 32.09 0.81 -14.56
C ASP A 361 32.56 2.21 -15.02
N PRO A 362 32.70 3.21 -14.13
CA PRO A 362 33.08 4.57 -14.53
C PRO A 362 34.45 4.63 -15.21
N SER A 363 35.30 3.62 -15.00
CA SER A 363 36.59 3.48 -15.69
C SER A 363 36.46 3.12 -17.18
N GLN A 364 35.27 2.69 -17.63
CA GLN A 364 34.96 2.35 -19.02
C GLN A 364 34.26 3.50 -19.78
N LEU A 365 34.16 4.69 -19.18
CA LEU A 365 33.61 5.88 -19.81
C LEU A 365 34.75 6.82 -20.22
N THR A 366 34.91 7.01 -21.53
CA THR A 366 35.81 8.06 -22.06
C THR A 366 34.97 9.22 -22.59
N GLY A 367 35.24 10.43 -22.09
CA GLY A 367 34.63 11.65 -22.61
C GLY A 367 35.24 12.02 -23.96
N VAL A 368 34.40 12.19 -24.98
CA VAL A 368 34.85 12.68 -26.30
C VAL A 368 34.51 14.17 -26.38
N GLN A 369 35.50 15.02 -26.68
CA GLN A 369 35.26 16.42 -27.02
C GLN A 369 34.57 16.50 -28.38
N THR A 370 33.39 17.11 -28.45
CA THR A 370 32.73 17.45 -29.71
C THR A 370 33.51 18.58 -30.41
N SER A 371 34.12 18.22 -31.55
CA SER A 371 34.72 19.02 -32.63
C SER A 371 35.19 20.46 -32.34
N ALA A 372 36.49 20.71 -32.54
CA ALA A 372 37.02 22.03 -32.84
C ALA A 372 36.83 22.35 -34.34
N GLY A 373 35.70 22.97 -34.69
CA GLY A 373 35.41 23.42 -36.05
C GLY A 373 34.58 24.70 -36.04
N SER A 374 35.26 25.85 -36.24
CA SER A 374 34.67 27.15 -36.58
C SER A 374 33.66 27.77 -35.59
N GLY A 375 34.16 28.42 -34.53
CA GLY A 375 33.64 29.72 -34.06
C GLY A 375 32.29 29.80 -33.33
N GLY A 376 31.74 28.70 -32.78
CA GLY A 376 30.50 28.71 -31.99
C GLY A 376 30.69 28.29 -30.53
N TYR A 377 29.82 28.77 -29.64
CA TYR A 377 29.82 28.51 -28.18
C TYR A 377 29.98 27.02 -27.82
N GLN A 378 30.97 26.71 -26.96
CA GLN A 378 31.12 25.40 -26.34
C GLN A 378 30.08 25.20 -25.22
N THR A 379 29.21 24.21 -25.36
CA THR A 379 28.34 23.76 -24.26
C THR A 379 29.04 22.67 -23.44
N ILE A 380 29.01 22.77 -22.10
CA ILE A 380 29.54 21.77 -21.15
C ILE A 380 28.59 20.56 -21.06
N ARG A 381 28.31 19.92 -22.19
CA ARG A 381 27.69 18.60 -22.27
C ARG A 381 28.61 17.71 -23.10
N GLY A 382 29.61 17.15 -22.44
CA GLY A 382 30.35 16.01 -22.99
C GLY A 382 29.43 14.79 -22.96
N GLU A 383 29.25 14.16 -24.10
CA GLU A 383 28.61 12.85 -24.20
C GLU A 383 29.65 11.77 -23.86
N ALA A 384 29.32 10.92 -22.88
CA ALA A 384 30.19 9.82 -22.47
C ALA A 384 29.93 8.61 -23.39
N ARG A 385 30.99 8.07 -23.98
CA ARG A 385 30.92 6.81 -24.74
C ARG A 385 31.59 5.69 -23.95
N VAL A 386 30.99 4.51 -24.03
CA VAL A 386 31.52 3.27 -23.45
C VAL A 386 32.67 2.79 -24.33
N THR A 387 33.84 2.55 -23.75
CA THR A 387 35.00 2.00 -24.48
C THR A 387 34.78 0.52 -24.81
N GLY A 388 35.02 0.12 -26.06
CA GLY A 388 35.05 -1.31 -26.47
C GLY A 388 33.87 -1.82 -27.30
N LEU A 389 33.05 -0.94 -27.89
CA LEU A 389 31.93 -1.30 -28.78
C LEU A 389 32.19 -0.97 -30.26
N GLU A 390 33.43 -1.15 -30.75
CA GLU A 390 33.76 -0.87 -32.16
C GLU A 390 33.04 -1.79 -33.17
N ASP A 391 32.45 -2.91 -32.71
CA ASP A 391 31.73 -3.87 -33.56
C ASP A 391 30.20 -3.70 -33.59
N TYR A 392 29.62 -2.67 -32.95
CA TYR A 392 28.15 -2.50 -32.88
C TYR A 392 27.57 -1.43 -33.81
N ASN A 393 28.34 -0.97 -34.81
CA ASN A 393 27.94 0.10 -35.74
C ASN A 393 27.51 -0.37 -37.14
N GLU A 394 27.32 -1.67 -37.40
CA GLU A 394 26.99 -2.16 -38.76
C GLU A 394 25.49 -2.29 -39.11
N HIS A 395 24.56 -1.91 -38.24
CA HIS A 395 23.14 -1.88 -38.62
C HIS A 395 22.48 -0.53 -38.32
N ARG A 396 22.75 0.44 -39.21
CA ARG A 396 21.94 1.66 -39.36
C ARG A 396 21.26 1.67 -40.73
N SER A 397 19.92 1.60 -40.74
CA SER A 397 19.02 2.13 -41.78
C SER A 397 17.60 1.93 -41.26
N TYR A 398 16.74 2.94 -41.12
CA TYR A 398 15.99 3.64 -42.16
C TYR A 398 15.19 4.72 -41.40
N TYR A 399 14.94 5.91 -41.97
CA TYR A 399 14.14 7.04 -41.41
C TYR A 399 14.88 8.20 -40.70
N ASP A 400 16.11 8.53 -41.12
CA ASP A 400 16.58 9.93 -41.03
C ASP A 400 16.51 10.54 -42.44
N GLU A 401 15.33 10.98 -42.86
CA GLU A 401 15.18 11.92 -43.98
C GLU A 401 14.57 13.23 -43.46
N GLU A 402 15.34 14.29 -43.69
CA GLU A 402 15.10 15.69 -43.36
C GLU A 402 13.78 16.22 -43.94
N LYS A 403 13.05 17.05 -43.17
CA LYS A 403 12.31 18.22 -43.70
C LYS A 403 12.00 19.26 -42.60
N PRO A 404 12.01 20.58 -42.93
CA PRO A 404 12.16 21.65 -41.95
C PRO A 404 10.83 22.20 -41.42
N GLN A 405 10.85 22.65 -40.15
CA GLN A 405 9.77 23.38 -39.47
C GLN A 405 9.83 24.90 -39.77
N VAL A 406 8.68 25.46 -40.13
CA VAL A 406 8.30 26.88 -40.07
C VAL A 406 6.80 26.82 -39.66
N GLU A 407 6.25 27.57 -38.71
CA GLU A 407 6.17 29.03 -38.68
C GLU A 407 5.57 29.52 -37.33
N GLU A 408 6.02 30.70 -36.93
CA GLU A 408 5.65 31.53 -35.79
C GLU A 408 4.21 32.10 -35.90
N LYS A 409 3.45 32.23 -34.79
CA LYS A 409 2.65 33.46 -34.56
C LYS A 409 2.14 33.69 -33.12
N SER A 410 2.22 34.97 -32.78
CA SER A 410 1.93 35.78 -31.59
C SER A 410 0.51 35.76 -31.00
N GLU A 411 0.43 36.09 -29.70
CA GLU A 411 -0.75 36.56 -28.95
C GLU A 411 -1.17 38.00 -29.32
N ASP A 412 -2.47 38.31 -29.34
CA ASP A 412 -3.11 39.42 -28.58
C ASP A 412 -4.66 39.53 -28.74
N LYS A 413 -5.31 40.10 -27.71
CA LYS A 413 -6.74 40.17 -27.25
C LYS A 413 -7.80 40.91 -28.16
N PRO A 414 -9.05 41.27 -27.70
CA PRO A 414 -10.23 40.51 -27.20
C PRO A 414 -11.60 40.94 -27.86
N SER A 415 -12.74 40.41 -27.35
CA SER A 415 -14.15 40.92 -27.42
C SER A 415 -15.13 40.33 -28.47
N SER A 416 -16.24 39.74 -28.01
CA SER A 416 -17.63 40.20 -28.32
C SER A 416 -18.71 39.16 -27.94
N LYS A 417 -19.80 39.65 -27.32
CA LYS A 417 -21.02 38.92 -26.91
C LYS A 417 -21.94 38.60 -28.10
N ARG A 418 -22.36 37.34 -28.27
CA ARG A 418 -23.76 36.89 -28.52
C ARG A 418 -23.82 35.38 -28.79
N GLY A 419 -24.89 34.76 -28.31
CA GLY A 419 -25.03 33.31 -28.22
C GLY A 419 -25.35 32.60 -29.54
N ALA A 420 -25.20 31.28 -29.48
CA ALA A 420 -25.76 30.34 -30.45
C ALA A 420 -26.08 29.03 -29.71
N LEU A 421 -27.36 28.70 -29.64
CA LEU A 421 -27.88 27.43 -29.15
C LEU A 421 -27.47 26.27 -30.09
N PRO A 422 -27.32 25.02 -29.60
CA PRO A 422 -26.93 23.89 -30.42
C PRO A 422 -28.02 23.49 -31.43
N LYS A 423 -27.57 23.11 -32.64
CA LYS A 423 -28.43 22.61 -33.72
C LYS A 423 -29.12 21.31 -33.29
N GLY A 424 -30.44 21.35 -33.14
CA GLY A 424 -31.27 20.15 -32.88
C GLY A 424 -32.59 20.38 -32.13
N PHE A 425 -32.86 21.58 -31.61
CA PHE A 425 -34.08 21.84 -30.82
C PHE A 425 -35.29 22.21 -31.70
N LYS A 426 -36.38 21.43 -31.62
CA LYS A 426 -37.73 21.79 -32.08
C LYS A 426 -38.70 21.63 -30.89
N PRO A 427 -39.47 22.66 -30.52
CA PRO A 427 -40.48 22.56 -29.47
C PRO A 427 -41.81 22.00 -30.04
N GLU A 428 -42.39 21.00 -29.37
CA GLU A 428 -43.78 20.58 -29.59
C GLU A 428 -44.75 21.45 -28.76
N LYS A 429 -45.97 21.61 -29.29
CA LYS A 429 -47.02 22.53 -28.81
C LYS A 429 -47.74 22.05 -27.57
#